data_AF-A0A0Q7YUT6-F1
#
_entry.id   AF-A0A0Q7YUT6-F1
#
_cell.length_a   1.000
_cell.length_b   1.000
_cell.length_c   1.000
_cell.angle_alpha   90.00
_cell.angle_beta   90.00
_cell.angle_gamma   90.00
#
_symmetry.space_group_name_H-M   'P 1'
#
loop_
_entity.id
_entity.type
_entity.pdbx_description
1 polymer ?
#
loop_
_entity_poly.entity_id
_entity_poly.type
_entity_poly.pdbx_seq_one_letter_code
_entity_poly.pdbx_strand_id
1 'polypeptide(L)'
;MTRWTPKLALVALPLLAIAAPLPAHAADVRDAAATLTDPVEADRMADTVTILVDALMRTNIGPLAEAIARVDPESDAAYIPHDATLGEVTGSNPDAGRRMGDDVRATSRMAGQLATTAAAYAPVLKDMARDLAAQWQRERDAARR
;
A
#
# COMPACT_ATOMS: atom_id res chain seq x y z
N MET A 1 45.53 6.98 4.10
CA MET A 1 44.69 6.14 4.96
C MET A 1 43.60 7.00 5.57
N THR A 2 42.37 6.46 5.68
CA THR A 2 41.21 6.96 6.47
C THR A 2 40.62 8.32 6.04
N ARG A 3 39.32 8.51 5.79
CA ARG A 3 38.12 7.67 5.86
C ARG A 3 37.03 8.39 5.04
N TRP A 4 36.48 7.71 4.03
CA TRP A 4 35.28 8.14 3.30
C TRP A 4 34.05 7.93 4.18
N THR A 5 33.22 8.95 4.32
CA THR A 5 31.84 8.85 4.82
C THR A 5 30.91 9.59 3.87
N PRO A 6 30.19 8.89 2.98
CA PRO A 6 28.98 9.41 2.37
C PRO A 6 27.80 8.78 3.12
N LYS A 7 27.48 9.33 4.29
CA LYS A 7 26.18 9.12 4.92
C LYS A 7 25.57 10.49 5.05
N LEU A 8 24.68 10.88 4.13
CA LEU A 8 23.57 11.84 4.36
C LEU A 8 22.83 12.32 3.11
N ALA A 9 23.17 11.85 1.90
CA ALA A 9 22.53 12.37 0.68
C ALA A 9 21.60 11.38 -0.06
N LEU A 10 20.96 10.44 0.65
CA LEU A 10 20.07 9.44 0.02
C LEU A 10 18.68 9.34 0.68
N VAL A 11 18.16 10.46 1.18
CA VAL A 11 16.77 10.56 1.69
C VAL A 11 15.90 11.51 0.85
N ALA A 12 16.46 12.19 -0.15
CA ALA A 12 15.71 13.16 -0.96
C ALA A 12 15.09 12.61 -2.25
N LEU A 13 15.14 11.29 -2.51
CA LEU A 13 14.60 10.72 -3.75
C LEU A 13 13.07 10.52 -3.85
N PRO A 14 12.20 10.61 -2.81
CA PRO A 14 10.77 10.43 -3.03
C PRO A 14 10.07 11.69 -3.59
N LEU A 15 10.67 12.87 -3.47
CA LEU A 15 10.02 14.14 -3.84
C LEU A 15 10.13 14.50 -5.33
N LEU A 16 11.02 13.86 -6.09
CA LEU A 16 11.22 14.16 -7.51
C LEU A 16 10.33 13.32 -8.46
N ALA A 17 9.56 12.36 -7.94
CA ALA A 17 8.64 11.55 -8.75
C ALA A 17 7.27 12.23 -9.01
N ILE A 18 6.96 13.35 -8.34
CA ILE A 18 5.66 14.04 -8.45
C ILE A 18 5.64 15.07 -9.60
N ALA A 19 6.79 15.34 -10.23
CA ALA A 19 6.90 16.34 -11.31
C ALA A 19 6.87 15.75 -12.73
N ALA A 20 6.51 14.47 -12.90
CA ALA A 20 6.13 13.99 -14.23
C ALA A 20 4.82 14.68 -14.66
N PRO A 21 4.67 15.08 -15.93
CA PRO A 21 3.41 15.62 -16.42
C PRO A 21 2.37 14.52 -16.26
N LEU A 22 1.51 14.63 -15.24
CA LEU A 22 0.39 13.71 -15.03
C LEU A 22 -0.39 13.67 -16.35
N PRO A 23 -0.31 12.58 -17.13
CA PRO A 23 -1.00 12.52 -18.40
C PRO A 23 -2.48 12.44 -18.06
N ALA A 24 -3.25 13.44 -18.49
CA ALA A 24 -4.67 13.42 -18.90
C ALA A 24 -5.71 12.49 -18.22
N HIS A 25 -5.45 11.92 -17.04
CA HIS A 25 -6.33 10.98 -16.33
C HIS A 25 -7.02 11.63 -15.12
N ALA A 26 -7.14 12.95 -15.08
CA ALA A 26 -7.81 13.66 -13.98
C ALA A 26 -9.32 13.33 -13.85
N ALA A 27 -9.94 12.74 -14.88
CA ALA A 27 -11.27 12.14 -14.79
C ALA A 27 -11.26 10.76 -14.11
N ASP A 28 -10.23 9.94 -14.36
CA ASP A 28 -10.05 8.62 -13.75
C ASP A 28 -9.71 8.67 -12.26
N VAL A 29 -9.05 9.72 -11.76
CA VAL A 29 -8.64 9.80 -10.34
C VAL A 29 -9.85 9.92 -9.42
N ARG A 30 -10.94 10.56 -9.86
CA ARG A 30 -12.17 10.66 -9.07
C ARG A 30 -12.92 9.34 -9.01
N ASP A 31 -13.00 8.62 -10.13
CA ASP A 31 -13.63 7.29 -10.19
C ASP A 31 -12.78 6.21 -9.50
N ALA A 32 -11.45 6.29 -9.59
CA ALA A 32 -10.53 5.44 -8.83
C ALA A 32 -10.63 5.74 -7.33
N ALA A 33 -10.69 7.03 -6.93
CA ALA A 33 -10.90 7.40 -5.54
C ALA A 33 -12.28 6.98 -5.01
N ALA A 34 -13.33 7.06 -5.85
CA ALA A 34 -14.67 6.60 -5.52
C ALA A 34 -14.71 5.08 -5.34
N THR A 35 -14.09 4.32 -6.24
CA THR A 35 -13.95 2.86 -6.11
C THR A 35 -13.13 2.47 -4.88
N LEU A 36 -12.08 3.23 -4.55
CA LEU A 36 -11.25 3.03 -3.34
C LEU A 36 -11.97 3.40 -2.02
N THR A 37 -13.05 4.18 -2.10
CA THR A 37 -13.86 4.58 -0.93
C THR A 37 -15.20 3.87 -0.87
N ASP A 38 -15.51 3.00 -1.85
CA ASP A 38 -16.72 2.19 -1.84
C ASP A 38 -16.62 1.11 -0.75
N PRO A 39 -17.47 1.17 0.29
CA PRO A 39 -17.45 0.18 1.37
C PRO A 39 -17.78 -1.23 0.88
N VAL A 40 -18.56 -1.36 -0.21
CA VAL A 40 -18.94 -2.67 -0.76
C VAL A 40 -17.76 -3.33 -1.47
N GLU A 41 -16.96 -2.56 -2.22
CA GLU A 41 -15.75 -3.09 -2.84
C GLU A 41 -14.68 -3.42 -1.79
N ALA A 42 -14.55 -2.59 -0.74
CA ALA A 42 -13.67 -2.87 0.38
C ALA A 42 -14.00 -4.18 1.10
N ASP A 43 -15.29 -4.46 1.34
CA ASP A 43 -15.72 -5.73 1.95
C ASP A 43 -15.42 -6.93 1.05
N ARG A 44 -15.66 -6.82 -0.27
CA ARG A 44 -15.31 -7.90 -1.22
C ARG A 44 -13.81 -8.16 -1.30
N MET A 45 -13.00 -7.10 -1.29
CA MET A 45 -11.54 -7.21 -1.27
C MET A 45 -11.08 -7.89 0.02
N ALA A 46 -11.64 -7.50 1.17
CA ALA A 46 -11.34 -8.13 2.46
C ALA A 46 -11.67 -9.63 2.45
N ASP A 47 -12.86 -10.01 1.96
CA ASP A 47 -13.26 -11.41 1.89
C ASP A 47 -12.35 -12.22 0.94
N THR A 48 -11.96 -11.63 -0.20
CA THR A 48 -11.03 -12.26 -1.15
C THR A 48 -9.67 -12.48 -0.51
N VAL A 49 -9.13 -11.48 0.20
CA VAL A 49 -7.85 -11.58 0.91
C VAL A 49 -7.94 -12.64 2.01
N THR A 50 -9.01 -12.67 2.78
CA THR A 50 -9.23 -13.70 3.80
C THR A 50 -9.20 -15.10 3.18
N ILE A 51 -9.93 -15.32 2.08
CA ILE A 51 -9.95 -16.63 1.40
C ILE A 51 -8.56 -17.01 0.88
N LEU A 52 -7.85 -16.07 0.26
CA LEU A 52 -6.51 -16.31 -0.27
C LEU A 52 -5.50 -16.66 0.83
N VAL A 53 -5.53 -15.91 1.93
CA VAL A 53 -4.64 -16.15 3.07
C VAL A 53 -4.97 -17.49 3.73
N ASP A 54 -6.25 -17.81 3.93
CA ASP A 54 -6.67 -19.10 4.48
C ASP A 54 -6.24 -20.27 3.58
N ALA A 55 -6.37 -20.12 2.26
CA ALA A 55 -5.92 -21.11 1.29
C ALA A 55 -4.39 -21.29 1.34
N LEU A 56 -3.64 -20.19 1.42
CA LEU A 56 -2.18 -20.21 1.52
C LEU A 56 -1.73 -20.91 2.81
N MET A 57 -2.36 -20.61 3.94
CA MET A 57 -2.03 -21.20 5.24
C MET A 57 -2.29 -22.71 5.28
N ARG A 58 -3.28 -23.20 4.52
CA ARG A 58 -3.59 -24.63 4.38
C ARG A 58 -2.74 -25.36 3.35
N THR A 59 -1.87 -24.65 2.63
CA THR A 59 -1.03 -25.26 1.60
C THR A 59 0.00 -26.16 2.28
N ASN A 60 0.05 -27.43 1.86
CA ASN A 60 1.08 -28.37 2.29
C ASN A 60 2.45 -27.92 1.74
N ILE A 61 3.40 -27.70 2.63
CA ILE A 61 4.77 -27.30 2.29
C ILE A 61 5.81 -28.42 2.50
N GLY A 62 5.41 -29.59 2.99
CA GLY A 62 6.28 -30.73 3.22
C GLY A 62 7.11 -31.14 1.99
N PRO A 63 6.54 -31.22 0.77
CA PRO A 63 7.32 -31.50 -0.44
C PRO A 63 8.39 -30.45 -0.74
N LEU A 64 8.12 -29.17 -0.44
CA LEU A 64 9.10 -28.10 -0.59
C LEU A 64 10.20 -28.20 0.46
N ALA A 65 9.83 -28.49 1.71
CA ALA A 65 10.79 -28.69 2.80
C ALA A 65 11.73 -29.88 2.50
N GLU A 66 11.20 -30.99 1.97
CA GLU A 66 12.00 -32.14 1.55
C GLU A 66 12.98 -31.78 0.44
N ALA A 67 12.55 -31.00 -0.55
CA ALA A 67 13.42 -30.53 -1.62
C ALA A 67 14.57 -29.65 -1.08
N ILE A 68 14.28 -28.78 -0.10
CA ILE A 68 15.30 -27.94 0.56
C ILE A 68 16.27 -28.82 1.35
N ALA A 69 15.78 -29.74 2.18
CA ALA A 69 16.61 -30.65 2.98
C ALA A 69 17.52 -31.54 2.12
N ARG A 70 17.12 -31.86 0.88
CA ARG A 70 17.95 -32.60 -0.07
C ARG A 70 19.13 -31.79 -0.61
N VAL A 71 18.96 -30.47 -0.73
CA VAL A 71 20.01 -29.55 -1.18
C VAL A 71 20.91 -29.14 -0.02
N ASP A 72 20.33 -28.89 1.15
CA ASP A 72 21.01 -28.51 2.38
C ASP A 72 20.51 -29.39 3.55
N PRO A 73 21.21 -30.51 3.84
CA PRO A 73 20.80 -31.45 4.89
C PRO A 73 20.85 -30.89 6.31
N GLU A 74 21.63 -29.82 6.53
CA GLU A 74 21.74 -29.17 7.84
C GLU A 74 20.65 -28.11 8.05
N SER A 75 19.80 -27.86 7.05
CA SER A 75 18.68 -26.94 7.14
C SER A 75 17.63 -27.43 8.13
N ASP A 76 17.01 -26.50 8.87
CA ASP A 76 15.84 -26.77 9.71
C ASP A 76 14.66 -27.40 8.94
N ALA A 77 14.65 -27.26 7.62
CA ALA A 77 13.68 -27.91 6.74
C ALA A 77 13.67 -29.45 6.87
N ALA A 78 14.78 -30.06 7.30
CA ALA A 78 14.88 -31.50 7.53
C ALA A 78 13.97 -31.99 8.68
N TYR A 79 13.55 -31.10 9.58
CA TYR A 79 12.68 -31.42 10.72
C TYR A 79 11.21 -31.10 10.46
N ILE A 80 10.87 -30.53 9.30
CA ILE A 80 9.49 -30.20 8.93
C ILE A 80 8.77 -31.49 8.49
N PRO A 81 7.62 -31.84 9.10
CA PRO A 81 6.82 -32.99 8.67
C PRO A 81 6.35 -32.89 7.21
N HIS A 82 6.19 -34.03 6.53
CA HIS A 82 5.80 -34.07 5.11
C HIS A 82 4.35 -33.61 4.84
N ASP A 83 3.50 -33.65 5.86
CA ASP A 83 2.12 -33.15 5.83
C ASP A 83 1.99 -31.74 6.41
N ALA A 84 3.10 -31.11 6.82
CA ALA A 84 3.07 -29.81 7.45
C ALA A 84 2.55 -28.73 6.48
N THR A 85 1.65 -27.92 7.00
CA THR A 85 1.10 -26.77 6.30
C THR A 85 1.93 -25.51 6.54
N LEU A 86 1.82 -24.53 5.64
CA LEU A 86 2.45 -23.23 5.82
C LEU A 86 2.03 -22.56 7.15
N GLY A 87 0.77 -22.71 7.53
CA GLY A 87 0.25 -22.17 8.79
C GLY A 87 0.95 -22.76 10.01
N GLU A 88 1.16 -24.07 10.04
CA GLU A 88 1.83 -24.77 11.15
C GLU A 88 3.31 -24.38 11.27
N VAL A 89 4.03 -24.30 10.14
CA VAL A 89 5.46 -23.99 10.14
C VAL A 89 5.74 -22.53 10.49
N THR A 90 4.87 -21.61 10.06
CA THR A 90 5.01 -20.18 10.41
C THR A 90 4.58 -19.87 11.84
N GLY A 91 4.05 -20.85 12.59
CA GLY A 91 3.42 -20.62 13.89
C GLY A 91 2.21 -19.69 13.80
N SER A 92 1.61 -19.58 12.61
CA SER A 92 0.51 -18.65 12.37
C SER A 92 -0.74 -19.13 13.10
N ASN A 93 -1.42 -18.18 13.74
CA ASN A 93 -2.70 -18.43 14.38
C ASN A 93 -3.71 -18.93 13.32
N PRO A 94 -4.51 -19.98 13.60
CA PRO A 94 -5.57 -20.47 12.70
C PRO A 94 -6.55 -19.38 12.22
N ASP A 95 -6.59 -18.22 12.89
CA ASP A 95 -7.42 -17.07 12.55
C ASP A 95 -6.71 -16.00 11.70
N ALA A 96 -5.54 -16.29 11.12
CA ALA A 96 -4.73 -15.30 10.39
C ALA A 96 -5.49 -14.62 9.23
N GLY A 97 -6.23 -15.37 8.41
CA GLY A 97 -7.02 -14.80 7.32
C GLY A 97 -8.16 -13.91 7.81
N ARG A 98 -8.81 -14.29 8.93
CA ARG A 98 -9.90 -13.50 9.55
C ARG A 98 -9.37 -12.17 10.07
N ARG A 99 -8.24 -12.19 10.79
CA ARG A 99 -7.58 -10.98 11.29
C ARG A 99 -7.17 -10.04 10.16
N MET A 100 -6.57 -10.58 9.10
CA MET A 100 -6.17 -9.79 7.93
C MET A 100 -7.38 -9.13 7.25
N GLY A 101 -8.50 -9.86 7.12
CA GLY A 101 -9.74 -9.31 6.58
C GLY A 101 -10.32 -8.20 7.47
N ASP A 102 -10.30 -8.37 8.78
CA ASP A 102 -10.77 -7.35 9.73
C ASP A 102 -9.92 -6.08 9.67
N ASP A 103 -8.60 -6.20 9.55
CA ASP A 103 -7.69 -5.06 9.36
C ASP A 103 -7.94 -4.32 8.05
N VAL A 104 -8.20 -5.03 6.95
CA VAL A 104 -8.57 -4.43 5.67
C VAL A 104 -9.87 -3.65 5.80
N ARG A 105 -10.92 -4.22 6.41
CA ARG A 105 -12.18 -3.51 6.63
C ARG A 105 -11.99 -2.27 7.51
N ALA A 106 -11.23 -2.39 8.59
CA ALA A 106 -10.97 -1.28 9.50
C ALA A 106 -10.23 -0.13 8.79
N THR A 107 -9.20 -0.47 8.02
CA THR A 107 -8.40 0.50 7.26
C THR A 107 -9.24 1.19 6.20
N SER A 108 -10.06 0.45 5.45
CA SER A 108 -10.94 0.99 4.42
C SER A 108 -12.00 1.94 5.00
N ARG A 109 -12.62 1.61 6.14
CA ARG A 109 -13.54 2.53 6.83
C ARG A 109 -12.84 3.83 7.23
N MET A 110 -11.61 3.74 7.75
CA MET A 110 -10.83 4.92 8.14
C MET A 110 -10.47 5.77 6.92
N ALA A 111 -10.05 5.14 5.82
CA ALA A 111 -9.76 5.81 4.56
C ALA A 111 -11.00 6.50 3.97
N GLY A 112 -12.17 5.84 4.01
CA GLY A 112 -13.46 6.43 3.61
C GLY A 112 -13.79 7.69 4.41
N GLN A 113 -13.57 7.67 5.72
CA GLN A 113 -13.80 8.84 6.57
C GLN A 113 -12.84 10.00 6.25
N LEU A 114 -11.56 9.70 6.02
CA LEU A 114 -10.55 10.68 5.62
C LEU A 114 -10.87 11.28 4.25
N ALA A 115 -11.28 10.47 3.29
CA ALA A 115 -11.66 10.92 1.95
C ALA A 115 -12.90 11.80 1.97
N THR A 116 -13.92 11.45 2.78
CA THR A 116 -15.12 12.28 2.98
C THR A 116 -14.73 13.64 3.56
N THR A 117 -13.81 13.66 4.53
CA THR A 117 -13.27 14.89 5.12
C THR A 117 -12.50 15.70 4.09
N ALA A 118 -11.62 15.08 3.32
CA ALA A 118 -10.86 15.74 2.26
C ALA A 118 -11.78 16.32 1.17
N ALA A 119 -12.83 15.60 0.78
CA ALA A 119 -13.82 16.08 -0.18
C ALA A 119 -14.57 17.32 0.33
N ALA A 120 -14.87 17.40 1.63
CA ALA A 120 -15.49 18.58 2.24
C ALA A 120 -14.57 19.82 2.19
N TYR A 121 -13.25 19.63 2.30
CA TYR A 121 -12.26 20.72 2.23
C TYR A 121 -11.77 21.03 0.81
N ALA A 122 -11.99 20.15 -0.16
CA ALA A 122 -11.58 20.34 -1.56
C ALA A 122 -12.00 21.68 -2.20
N PRO A 123 -13.25 22.21 -2.01
CA PRO A 123 -13.62 23.49 -2.60
C PRO A 123 -12.82 24.66 -1.99
N VAL A 124 -12.57 24.65 -0.68
CA VAL A 124 -11.78 25.68 0.01
C VAL A 124 -10.34 25.70 -0.54
N LEU A 125 -9.73 24.53 -0.70
CA LEU A 125 -8.39 24.41 -1.27
C LEU A 125 -8.33 24.88 -2.72
N LYS A 126 -9.38 24.60 -3.51
CA LYS A 126 -9.49 25.03 -4.89
C LYS A 126 -9.61 26.55 -5.01
N ASP A 127 -10.36 27.18 -4.12
CA ASP A 127 -10.54 28.63 -4.12
C ASP A 127 -9.26 29.35 -3.70
N MET A 128 -8.56 28.86 -2.68
CA MET A 128 -7.21 29.33 -2.32
C MET A 128 -6.22 29.21 -3.48
N ALA A 129 -6.21 28.08 -4.19
CA ALA A 129 -5.34 27.88 -5.34
C ALA A 129 -5.65 28.87 -6.48
N ARG A 130 -6.93 29.17 -6.71
CA ARG A 130 -7.38 30.16 -7.69
C ARG A 130 -6.95 31.57 -7.30
N ASP A 131 -7.09 31.94 -6.03
CA ASP A 131 -6.69 33.24 -5.53
C ASP A 131 -5.17 33.47 -5.61
N LEU A 132 -4.38 32.46 -5.26
CA LEU A 132 -2.92 32.49 -5.42
C LEU A 132 -2.51 32.64 -6.89
N ALA A 133 -3.15 31.90 -7.79
CA ALA A 133 -2.89 32.04 -9.23
C ALA A 133 -3.23 33.45 -9.74
N ALA A 134 -4.37 34.00 -9.30
CA ALA A 134 -4.78 35.35 -9.65
C ALA A 134 -3.81 36.41 -9.10
N GLN A 135 -3.29 36.21 -7.88
CA GLN A 135 -2.28 37.08 -7.28
C GLN A 135 -0.98 37.07 -8.08
N TRP A 136 -0.47 35.89 -8.42
CA TRP A 136 0.75 35.76 -9.20
C TRP A 136 0.62 36.43 -10.58
N GLN A 137 -0.53 36.28 -11.24
CA GLN A 137 -0.77 36.94 -12.52
C GLN A 137 -0.69 38.47 -12.40
N ARG A 138 -1.29 39.04 -11.33
CA ARG A 138 -1.22 40.48 -11.05
C ARG A 138 0.21 40.95 -10.81
N GLU A 139 1.02 40.19 -10.07
CA GLU A 139 2.42 40.52 -9.81
C GLU A 139 3.26 40.48 -11.10
N ARG A 140 3.02 39.52 -12.01
CA ARG A 140 3.70 39.47 -13.31
C ARG A 140 3.34 40.63 -14.23
N ASP A 141 2.08 41.06 -14.22
CA ASP A 141 1.62 42.17 -15.05
C ASP A 141 2.09 43.53 -14.50
N ALA A 142 2.26 43.65 -13.18
CA ALA A 142 2.89 44.81 -12.55
C ALA A 142 4.39 44.89 -12.85
N ALA A 143 5.10 43.77 -12.90
CA ALA A 143 6.52 43.71 -13.24
C ALA A 143 6.84 43.95 -14.73
N ARG A 144 5.82 43.99 -15.60
CA ARG A 144 5.94 44.24 -17.05
C ARG A 144 5.63 45.68 -17.47
N ARG A 145 5.13 46.51 -16.55
CA ARG A 145 4.90 47.95 -16.76
C ARG A 145 6.05 48.74 -16.15
#